data_AF-A0A519E800-F1
#
_entry.id   AF-A0A519E800-F1
#
_cell.length_a   1.000
_cell.length_b   1.000
_cell.length_c   1.000
_cell.angle_alpha   90.00
_cell.angle_beta   90.00
_cell.angle_gamma   90.00
#
_symmetry.space_group_name_H-M   'P 1'
#
loop_
_entity.id
_entity.type
_entity.pdbx_description
1 polymer ?
#
loop_
_entity_poly.entity_id
_entity_poly.type
_entity_poly.pdbx_seq_one_letter_code
_entity_poly.pdbx_strand_id
1 'polypeptide(L)'
;MSWSTEALQRLSDFASGKTPASEFEQQLYNDRDIETLLSAESAPRFCQTGTTLFHYLIGLDLGDPGHVLNAQDAVVSLLDKLGVKIALAGTSTAEYALLLDAQPHWLDADVKFLALLLDAAPDLPSKQRKVWFRQRILELFKYAKQPPRWLQSPVWPIGDAGPFVFLGQFPVANYFHDKAEVYVFHDQAKDVFTTLVQHY
;
A
#
# COMPACT_ATOMS: atom_id res chain seq x y z
N MET A 1 -28.53 -19.00 -10.94
CA MET A 1 -27.24 -19.53 -11.47
C MET A 1 -26.57 -20.28 -10.35
N SER A 2 -26.06 -21.49 -10.60
CA SER A 2 -25.17 -22.17 -9.65
C SER A 2 -23.75 -21.75 -9.99
N TRP A 3 -23.05 -21.11 -9.06
CA TRP A 3 -21.65 -20.74 -9.25
C TRP A 3 -20.75 -21.97 -9.07
N SER A 4 -19.55 -21.92 -9.65
CA SER A 4 -18.52 -22.95 -9.45
C SER A 4 -18.12 -23.00 -7.98
N THR A 5 -18.32 -24.15 -7.33
CA THR A 5 -17.95 -24.34 -5.91
C THR A 5 -16.45 -24.14 -5.70
N GLU A 6 -15.64 -24.50 -6.69
CA GLU A 6 -14.18 -24.30 -6.64
C GLU A 6 -13.80 -22.82 -6.71
N ALA A 7 -14.43 -22.03 -7.59
CA ALA A 7 -14.16 -20.60 -7.67
C ALA A 7 -14.54 -19.88 -6.37
N LEU A 8 -15.68 -20.23 -5.77
CA LEU A 8 -16.08 -19.72 -4.47
C LEU A 8 -15.08 -20.09 -3.37
N GLN A 9 -14.54 -21.31 -3.39
CA GLN A 9 -13.53 -21.74 -2.43
C GLN A 9 -12.22 -20.97 -2.59
N ARG A 10 -11.75 -20.75 -3.83
CA ARG A 10 -10.54 -19.95 -4.10
C ARG A 10 -10.68 -18.50 -3.62
N LEU A 11 -11.82 -17.86 -3.91
CA LEU A 11 -12.13 -16.52 -3.38
C LEU A 11 -12.14 -16.52 -1.84
N SER A 12 -12.69 -17.58 -1.24
CA SER A 12 -12.78 -17.73 0.22
C SER A 12 -11.40 -17.88 0.87
N ASP A 13 -10.51 -18.65 0.25
CA ASP A 13 -9.16 -18.87 0.74
C ASP A 13 -8.29 -17.61 0.60
N PHE A 14 -8.47 -16.81 -0.46
CA PHE A 14 -7.84 -15.49 -0.57
C PHE A 14 -8.37 -14.50 0.48
N ALA A 15 -9.70 -14.39 0.62
CA ALA A 15 -10.35 -13.49 1.58
C ALA A 15 -9.96 -13.76 3.04
N SER A 16 -9.71 -15.05 3.37
CA SER A 16 -9.27 -15.49 4.68
C SER A 16 -7.74 -15.52 4.86
N GLY A 17 -6.98 -15.07 3.85
CA GLY A 17 -5.51 -14.97 3.91
C GLY A 17 -4.77 -16.31 3.81
N LYS A 18 -5.44 -17.40 3.41
CA LYS A 18 -4.81 -18.71 3.19
C LYS A 18 -4.07 -18.78 1.86
N THR A 19 -4.57 -18.07 0.85
CA THR A 19 -3.92 -17.93 -0.45
C THR A 19 -3.10 -16.65 -0.48
N PRO A 20 -1.78 -16.71 -0.75
CA PRO A 20 -0.94 -15.53 -0.92
C PRO A 20 -1.46 -14.62 -2.04
N ALA A 21 -1.27 -13.31 -1.89
CA ALA A 21 -1.73 -12.33 -2.88
C ALA A 21 -1.16 -12.56 -4.28
N SER A 22 0.10 -12.98 -4.39
CA SER A 22 0.75 -13.30 -5.67
C SER A 22 0.16 -14.53 -6.36
N GLU A 23 -0.28 -15.53 -5.59
CA GLU A 23 -0.97 -16.70 -6.13
C GLU A 23 -2.38 -16.33 -6.57
N PHE A 24 -3.09 -15.53 -5.78
CA PHE A 24 -4.41 -15.03 -6.15
C PHE A 24 -4.37 -14.15 -7.40
N GLU A 25 -3.34 -13.32 -7.55
CA GLU A 25 -3.13 -12.53 -8.77
C GLU A 25 -3.02 -13.43 -10.01
N GLN A 26 -2.26 -14.53 -9.93
CA GLN A 26 -2.20 -15.50 -11.03
C GLN A 26 -3.56 -16.14 -11.32
N GLN A 27 -4.36 -16.41 -10.29
CA GLN A 27 -5.72 -16.94 -10.46
C GLN A 27 -6.64 -15.93 -11.16
N LEU A 28 -6.56 -14.64 -10.84
CA LEU A 28 -7.33 -13.59 -11.53
C LEU A 28 -7.06 -13.58 -13.04
N TYR A 29 -5.81 -13.77 -13.46
CA TYR A 29 -5.45 -13.73 -14.87
C TYR A 29 -5.70 -15.04 -15.64
N ASN A 30 -5.82 -16.18 -14.96
CA ASN A 30 -5.80 -17.50 -15.61
C ASN A 30 -7.04 -18.37 -15.35
N ASP A 31 -7.89 -18.02 -14.38
CA ASP A 31 -9.08 -18.80 -14.03
C ASP A 31 -10.36 -18.14 -14.57
N ARG A 32 -10.93 -18.76 -15.61
CA ARG A 32 -12.17 -18.31 -16.25
C ARG A 32 -13.38 -18.35 -15.32
N ASP A 33 -13.44 -19.26 -14.37
CA ASP A 33 -14.58 -19.34 -13.45
C ASP A 33 -14.54 -18.17 -12.47
N ILE A 34 -13.34 -17.80 -12.01
CA ILE A 34 -13.12 -16.59 -11.20
C ILE A 34 -13.47 -15.34 -12.00
N GLU A 35 -12.98 -15.20 -13.24
CA GLU A 35 -13.31 -14.05 -14.11
C GLU A 35 -14.82 -13.92 -14.30
N THR A 36 -15.51 -15.03 -14.60
CA THR A 36 -16.96 -15.06 -14.82
C THR A 36 -17.72 -14.64 -13.57
N LEU A 37 -17.34 -15.18 -12.40
CA LEU A 37 -17.96 -14.87 -11.12
C LEU A 37 -17.78 -13.39 -10.74
N LEU A 38 -16.55 -12.88 -10.85
CA LEU A 38 -16.23 -11.50 -10.52
C LEU A 38 -16.81 -10.50 -11.53
N SER A 39 -16.95 -10.89 -12.80
CA SER A 39 -17.54 -10.03 -13.83
C SER A 39 -19.06 -9.88 -13.71
N ALA A 40 -19.72 -10.80 -13.00
CA ALA A 40 -21.16 -10.72 -12.73
C ALA A 40 -21.51 -9.65 -11.68
N GLU A 41 -20.54 -9.21 -10.88
CA GLU A 41 -20.71 -8.19 -9.85
C GLU A 41 -20.23 -6.83 -10.34
N SER A 42 -20.94 -5.77 -9.98
CA SER A 42 -20.52 -4.39 -10.31
C SER A 42 -19.30 -3.99 -9.49
N ALA A 43 -18.44 -3.15 -10.08
CA ALA A 43 -17.31 -2.57 -9.34
C ALA A 43 -17.81 -1.78 -8.11
N PRO A 44 -17.00 -1.68 -7.03
CA PRO A 44 -17.31 -0.82 -5.91
C PRO A 44 -17.55 0.63 -6.34
N ARG A 45 -18.49 1.34 -5.71
CA ARG A 45 -18.94 2.69 -6.14
C ARG A 45 -17.84 3.75 -6.16
N PHE A 46 -16.79 3.57 -5.37
CA PHE A 46 -15.65 4.47 -5.29
C PHE A 46 -14.60 4.20 -6.38
N CYS A 47 -14.75 3.11 -7.15
CA CYS A 47 -13.85 2.79 -8.23
C CYS A 47 -14.02 3.81 -9.38
N GLN A 48 -12.91 4.40 -9.81
CA GLN A 48 -12.90 5.40 -10.88
C GLN A 48 -12.87 4.75 -12.28
N THR A 49 -12.50 3.47 -12.38
CA THR A 49 -12.23 2.77 -13.65
C THR A 49 -12.71 1.32 -13.62
N GLY A 50 -13.46 0.90 -14.64
CA GLY A 50 -13.97 -0.46 -14.77
C GLY A 50 -15.43 -0.60 -14.33
N THR A 51 -16.17 -1.51 -14.96
CA THR A 51 -17.61 -1.69 -14.72
C THR A 51 -17.92 -2.85 -13.77
N THR A 52 -16.99 -3.79 -13.64
CA THR A 52 -17.20 -5.03 -12.87
C THR A 52 -16.16 -5.17 -11.77
N LEU A 53 -16.46 -5.99 -10.77
CA LEU A 53 -15.53 -6.29 -9.69
C LEU A 53 -14.23 -6.91 -10.21
N PHE A 54 -14.30 -7.70 -11.29
CA PHE A 54 -13.10 -8.19 -11.98
C PHE A 54 -12.17 -7.06 -12.43
N HIS A 55 -12.69 -6.07 -13.15
CA HIS A 55 -11.90 -4.93 -13.64
C HIS A 55 -11.28 -4.12 -12.50
N TYR A 56 -12.00 -3.97 -11.40
CA TYR A 56 -11.46 -3.33 -10.20
C TYR A 56 -10.26 -4.13 -9.65
N LEU A 57 -10.41 -5.44 -9.47
CA LEU A 57 -9.38 -6.28 -8.84
C LEU A 57 -8.10 -6.38 -9.68
N ILE A 58 -8.20 -6.50 -11.01
CA ILE A 58 -7.00 -6.50 -11.89
C ILE A 58 -6.34 -5.12 -12.01
N GLY A 59 -7.05 -4.05 -11.62
CA GLY A 59 -6.50 -2.70 -11.57
C GLY A 59 -5.73 -2.41 -10.28
N LEU A 60 -5.81 -3.29 -9.28
CA LEU A 60 -5.08 -3.18 -8.03
C LEU A 60 -3.67 -3.74 -8.20
N ASP A 61 -2.71 -3.08 -7.57
CA ASP A 61 -1.35 -3.62 -7.41
C ASP A 61 -1.31 -4.55 -6.20
N LEU A 62 -1.39 -5.86 -6.41
CA LEU A 62 -1.42 -6.86 -5.33
C LEU A 62 -0.05 -7.09 -4.65
N GLY A 63 0.99 -6.35 -5.04
CA GLY A 63 2.20 -6.19 -4.25
C GLY A 63 2.09 -5.11 -3.17
N ASP A 64 1.04 -4.28 -3.20
CA ASP A 64 0.73 -3.28 -2.17
C ASP A 64 -0.17 -3.86 -1.08
N PRO A 65 0.25 -3.88 0.20
CA PRO A 65 -0.57 -4.43 1.28
C PRO A 65 -1.93 -3.73 1.45
N GLY A 66 -2.01 -2.43 1.17
CA GLY A 66 -3.26 -1.68 1.22
C GLY A 66 -4.21 -2.09 0.09
N HIS A 67 -3.68 -2.30 -1.12
CA HIS A 67 -4.47 -2.84 -2.21
C HIS A 67 -4.90 -4.30 -1.98
N VAL A 68 -4.06 -5.13 -1.35
CA VAL A 68 -4.44 -6.49 -0.95
C VAL A 68 -5.63 -6.46 0.01
N LEU A 69 -5.63 -5.56 1.00
CA LEU A 69 -6.78 -5.39 1.90
C LEU A 69 -8.03 -4.94 1.14
N ASN A 70 -7.89 -3.94 0.27
CA ASN A 70 -9.00 -3.48 -0.57
C ASN A 70 -9.57 -4.59 -1.46
N ALA A 71 -8.72 -5.49 -1.96
CA ALA A 71 -9.13 -6.65 -2.73
C ALA A 71 -9.88 -7.67 -1.85
N GLN A 72 -9.33 -8.01 -0.67
CA GLN A 72 -9.94 -8.93 0.28
C GLN A 72 -11.31 -8.43 0.75
N ASP A 73 -11.44 -7.15 1.11
CA ASP A 73 -12.70 -6.52 1.51
C ASP A 73 -13.77 -6.61 0.41
N ALA A 74 -13.36 -6.37 -0.84
CA ALA A 74 -14.27 -6.46 -1.98
C ALA A 74 -14.72 -7.91 -2.24
N VAL A 75 -13.81 -8.87 -2.11
CA VAL A 75 -14.12 -10.31 -2.23
C VAL A 75 -15.04 -10.78 -1.10
N VAL A 76 -14.78 -10.38 0.15
CA VAL A 76 -15.66 -10.69 1.29
C VAL A 76 -17.06 -10.12 1.06
N SER A 77 -17.15 -8.89 0.56
CA SER A 77 -18.42 -8.25 0.23
C SER A 77 -19.21 -9.02 -0.84
N LEU A 78 -18.53 -9.54 -1.86
CA LEU A 78 -19.15 -10.42 -2.86
C LEU A 78 -19.62 -11.74 -2.24
N LEU A 79 -18.75 -12.42 -1.49
CA LEU A 79 -19.06 -13.71 -0.86
C LEU A 79 -20.26 -13.57 0.08
N ASP A 80 -20.36 -12.46 0.81
CA ASP A 80 -21.51 -12.18 1.68
C ASP A 80 -22.83 -12.07 0.89
N LYS A 81 -22.82 -11.37 -0.25
CA LYS A 81 -23.98 -11.28 -1.16
C LYS A 81 -24.39 -12.64 -1.70
N LEU A 82 -23.43 -13.55 -1.86
CA LEU A 82 -23.67 -14.93 -2.31
C LEU A 82 -24.03 -15.89 -1.16
N GLY A 83 -24.16 -15.38 0.07
CA GLY A 83 -24.53 -16.16 1.26
C GLY A 83 -23.37 -16.91 1.92
N VAL A 84 -22.14 -16.65 1.51
CA VAL A 84 -20.92 -17.24 2.09
C VAL A 84 -20.32 -16.26 3.10
N LYS A 85 -20.52 -16.52 4.40
CA LYS A 85 -20.01 -15.68 5.48
C LYS A 85 -18.54 -16.00 5.76
N ILE A 86 -17.66 -15.04 5.52
CA ILE A 86 -16.23 -15.12 5.82
C ILE A 86 -15.80 -13.91 6.64
N ALA A 87 -14.93 -14.15 7.62
CA ALA A 87 -14.22 -13.09 8.31
C ALA A 87 -12.90 -12.82 7.60
N LEU A 88 -12.59 -11.54 7.38
CA LEU A 88 -11.28 -11.10 6.91
C LEU A 88 -10.18 -11.64 7.81
N ALA A 89 -9.03 -11.91 7.21
CA ALA A 89 -7.82 -12.23 7.97
C ALA A 89 -7.44 -11.03 8.86
N GLY A 90 -7.79 -11.10 10.16
CA GLY A 90 -7.47 -10.02 11.10
C GLY A 90 -5.97 -9.71 11.21
N THR A 91 -5.12 -10.65 10.81
CA THR A 91 -3.66 -10.48 10.69
C THR A 91 -3.26 -9.47 9.63
N SER A 92 -3.87 -9.52 8.43
CA SER A 92 -3.56 -8.59 7.33
C SER A 92 -3.93 -7.16 7.68
N THR A 93 -5.09 -6.96 8.34
CA THR A 93 -5.52 -5.64 8.81
C THR A 93 -4.61 -5.10 9.91
N ALA A 94 -4.20 -5.94 10.86
CA ALA A 94 -3.32 -5.54 11.95
C ALA A 94 -1.91 -5.19 11.46
N GLU A 95 -1.37 -5.92 10.49
CA GLU A 95 -0.07 -5.61 9.88
C GLU A 95 -0.11 -4.32 9.08
N TYR A 96 -1.14 -4.11 8.24
CA TYR A 96 -1.27 -2.84 7.53
C TYR A 96 -1.45 -1.64 8.47
N ALA A 97 -2.26 -1.79 9.51
CA ALA A 97 -2.40 -0.77 10.55
C ALA A 97 -1.06 -0.48 11.23
N LEU A 98 -0.22 -1.50 11.46
CA LEU A 98 1.13 -1.31 11.97
C LEU A 98 2.02 -0.52 11.01
N LEU A 99 1.95 -0.78 9.70
CA LEU A 99 2.71 -0.05 8.68
C LEU A 99 2.38 1.46 8.71
N LEU A 100 1.11 1.81 8.88
CA LEU A 100 0.68 3.21 8.97
C LEU A 100 1.04 3.83 10.33
N ASP A 101 0.73 3.15 11.43
CA ASP A 101 0.91 3.64 12.80
C ASP A 101 2.37 3.87 13.21
N ALA A 102 3.29 3.12 12.62
CA ALA A 102 4.71 3.18 12.98
C ALA A 102 5.40 4.43 12.41
N GLN A 103 4.82 5.05 11.39
CA GLN A 103 5.41 6.21 10.74
C GLN A 103 5.31 7.45 11.64
N PRO A 104 6.36 8.28 11.68
CA PRO A 104 6.25 9.60 12.29
C PRO A 104 5.34 10.49 11.43
N HIS A 105 4.63 11.43 12.05
CA HIS A 105 3.64 12.32 11.39
C HIS A 105 4.18 13.16 10.21
N TRP A 106 5.50 13.32 10.09
CA TRP A 106 6.15 14.05 9.01
C TRP A 106 6.55 13.15 7.83
N LEU A 107 6.31 11.84 7.93
CA LEU A 107 6.63 10.85 6.92
C LEU A 107 5.35 10.21 6.38
N ASP A 108 5.26 10.17 5.06
CA ASP A 108 4.28 9.39 4.30
C ASP A 108 5.08 8.52 3.33
N ALA A 109 5.68 7.46 3.86
CA ALA A 109 6.53 6.56 3.11
C ALA A 109 5.70 5.52 2.35
N ASP A 110 6.22 5.10 1.21
CA ASP A 110 5.64 4.04 0.39
C ASP A 110 5.43 2.76 1.22
N VAL A 111 4.18 2.30 1.27
CA VAL A 111 3.78 1.17 2.13
C VAL A 111 4.39 -0.15 1.67
N LYS A 112 4.76 -0.31 0.39
CA LYS A 112 5.46 -1.51 -0.09
C LYS A 112 6.87 -1.55 0.45
N PHE A 113 7.58 -0.42 0.39
CA PHE A 113 8.91 -0.31 1.01
C PHE A 113 8.85 -0.63 2.51
N LEU A 114 7.83 -0.11 3.20
CA LEU A 114 7.62 -0.38 4.62
C LEU A 114 7.32 -1.86 4.90
N ALA A 115 6.54 -2.54 4.06
CA ALA A 115 6.28 -3.96 4.18
C ALA A 115 7.56 -4.79 4.03
N LEU A 116 8.36 -4.52 2.99
CA LEU A 116 9.67 -5.17 2.79
C LEU A 116 10.60 -4.96 3.99
N LEU A 117 10.59 -3.76 4.57
CA LEU A 117 11.36 -3.45 5.76
C LEU A 117 10.88 -4.23 7.00
N LEU A 118 9.56 -4.41 7.15
CA LEU A 118 8.94 -5.15 8.25
C LEU A 118 9.13 -6.67 8.13
N ASP A 119 9.21 -7.19 6.90
CA ASP A 119 9.50 -8.61 6.63
C ASP A 119 10.95 -8.98 7.02
N ALA A 120 11.86 -8.01 6.94
CA ALA A 120 13.24 -8.17 7.42
C ALA A 120 13.37 -8.05 8.96
N ALA A 121 12.26 -7.88 9.69
CA ALA A 121 12.30 -7.80 11.14
C ALA A 121 12.74 -9.12 11.78
N PRO A 122 13.53 -9.07 12.87
CA PRO A 122 13.78 -10.26 13.68
C PRO A 122 12.46 -10.79 14.27
N ASP A 123 12.44 -12.08 14.61
CA ASP A 123 11.30 -12.71 15.27
C ASP A 123 11.10 -12.09 16.67
N LEU A 124 10.14 -11.16 16.76
CA LEU A 124 9.88 -10.34 17.93
C LEU A 124 8.38 -10.40 18.28
N PRO A 125 8.03 -10.41 19.59
CA PRO A 125 6.65 -10.23 20.02
C PRO A 125 6.05 -8.92 19.48
N SER A 126 4.75 -8.88 19.20
CA SER A 126 4.10 -7.79 18.46
C SER A 126 4.40 -6.37 19.00
N LYS A 127 4.42 -6.19 20.32
CA LYS A 127 4.77 -4.89 20.94
C LYS A 127 6.22 -4.48 20.66
N GLN A 128 7.15 -5.42 20.74
CA GLN A 128 8.57 -5.17 20.46
C GLN A 128 8.81 -4.98 18.97
N ARG A 129 8.10 -5.73 18.11
CA ARG A 129 8.12 -5.57 16.65
C ARG A 129 7.71 -4.15 16.24
N LYS A 130 6.66 -3.57 16.84
CA LYS A 130 6.25 -2.16 16.59
C LYS A 130 7.33 -1.15 17.00
N VAL A 131 7.95 -1.33 18.17
CA VAL A 131 9.02 -0.43 18.64
C VAL A 131 10.25 -0.52 17.73
N TRP A 132 10.68 -1.74 17.41
CA TRP A 132 11.79 -2.00 16.50
C TRP A 132 11.54 -1.37 15.13
N PHE A 133 10.35 -1.57 14.57
CA PHE A 133 10.01 -1.07 13.25
C PHE A 133 10.01 0.46 13.20
N ARG A 134 9.44 1.12 14.22
CA ARG A 134 9.50 2.58 14.35
C ARG A 134 10.92 3.10 14.46
N GLN A 135 11.79 2.44 15.23
CA GLN A 135 13.20 2.82 15.31
C GLN A 135 13.89 2.67 13.96
N ARG A 136 13.61 1.57 13.26
CA ARG A 136 14.20 1.31 11.94
C ARG A 136 13.79 2.34 10.90
N ILE A 137 12.53 2.78 10.89
CA ILE A 137 12.06 3.90 10.07
C ILE A 137 12.87 5.17 10.37
N LEU A 138 13.02 5.53 11.65
CA LEU A 138 13.77 6.73 12.05
C LEU A 138 15.26 6.67 11.71
N GLU A 139 15.86 5.47 11.69
CA GLU A 139 17.25 5.27 11.27
C GLU A 139 17.44 5.45 9.76
N LEU A 140 16.46 5.08 8.95
CA LEU A 140 16.54 5.16 7.49
C LEU A 140 16.12 6.53 6.95
N PHE A 141 15.02 7.08 7.44
CA PHE A 141 14.46 8.35 6.97
C PHE A 141 15.06 9.51 7.76
N LYS A 142 16.22 9.98 7.29
CA LYS A 142 17.01 11.02 7.95
C LYS A 142 16.69 12.41 7.41
N TYR A 143 16.87 13.41 8.27
CA TYR A 143 16.84 14.82 7.91
C TYR A 143 17.98 15.60 8.58
N ALA A 144 18.39 16.71 7.98
CA ALA A 144 19.53 17.49 8.45
C ALA A 144 19.23 18.34 9.70
N LYS A 145 18.22 19.21 9.65
CA LYS A 145 17.86 20.11 10.77
C LYS A 145 16.44 19.92 11.29
N GLN A 146 15.48 19.93 10.38
CA GLN A 146 14.06 19.75 10.70
C GLN A 146 13.45 18.78 9.69
N PRO A 147 12.40 18.03 10.08
CA PRO A 147 11.67 17.20 9.15
C PRO A 147 10.93 18.06 8.10
N PRO A 148 10.57 17.49 6.94
CA PRO A 148 9.81 18.21 5.93
C PRO A 148 8.40 18.54 6.43
N ARG A 149 7.88 19.66 5.93
CA ARG A 149 6.48 20.07 6.02
C ARG A 149 5.89 20.01 4.63
N TRP A 150 5.22 18.91 4.36
CA TRP A 150 4.62 18.62 3.07
C TRP A 150 3.41 19.51 2.81
N LEU A 151 3.24 19.97 1.56
CA LEU A 151 2.03 20.68 1.15
C LEU A 151 0.90 19.69 0.83
N GLN A 152 1.27 18.51 0.32
CA GLN A 152 0.35 17.43 -0.06
C GLN A 152 0.87 16.08 0.49
N SER A 153 0.61 14.95 -0.20
CA SER A 153 1.18 13.62 0.09
C SER A 153 2.30 13.28 -0.90
N PRO A 154 3.54 13.76 -0.70
CA PRO A 154 4.65 13.42 -1.57
C PRO A 154 5.24 12.07 -1.22
N VAL A 155 5.71 11.40 -2.25
CA VAL A 155 6.54 10.21 -2.11
C VAL A 155 7.95 10.63 -1.71
N TRP A 156 8.40 10.22 -0.54
CA TRP A 156 9.80 10.38 -0.13
C TRP A 156 10.71 9.65 -1.14
N PRO A 157 11.74 10.28 -1.72
CA PRO A 157 12.60 9.62 -2.70
C PRO A 157 13.40 8.47 -2.07
N ILE A 158 13.29 7.27 -2.66
CA ILE A 158 14.02 6.06 -2.25
C ILE A 158 14.83 5.58 -3.45
N GLY A 159 16.14 5.43 -3.27
CA GLY A 159 17.03 4.84 -4.27
C GLY A 159 17.49 3.43 -3.87
N ASP A 160 18.46 2.90 -4.62
CA ASP A 160 18.94 1.53 -4.48
C ASP A 160 19.52 1.24 -3.08
N ALA A 161 20.11 2.26 -2.42
CA ALA A 161 20.68 2.16 -1.08
C ALA A 161 19.69 2.54 0.04
N GLY A 162 18.43 2.86 -0.30
CA GLY A 162 17.40 3.26 0.65
C GLY A 162 16.95 4.72 0.51
N PRO A 163 16.22 5.25 1.51
CA PRO A 163 15.66 6.59 1.48
C PRO A 163 16.75 7.68 1.42
N PHE A 164 16.50 8.72 0.61
CA PHE A 164 17.40 9.86 0.56
C PHE A 164 17.31 10.70 1.83
N VAL A 165 18.38 11.46 2.13
CA VAL A 165 18.41 12.34 3.31
C VAL A 165 17.76 13.67 2.97
N PHE A 166 16.76 14.10 3.75
CA PHE A 166 16.15 15.42 3.58
C PHE A 166 17.08 16.52 4.12
N LEU A 167 17.43 17.49 3.28
CA LEU A 167 18.34 18.57 3.66
C LEU A 167 17.61 19.85 4.08
N GLY A 168 16.43 20.08 3.51
CA GLY A 168 15.64 21.27 3.77
C GLY A 168 14.63 21.54 2.67
N GLN A 169 13.79 22.54 2.93
CA GLN A 169 12.81 23.03 1.99
C GLN A 169 12.83 24.56 1.96
N PHE A 170 12.38 25.13 0.84
CA PHE A 170 12.24 26.57 0.69
C PHE A 170 11.06 26.93 -0.23
N PRO A 171 10.39 28.06 0.03
CA PRO A 171 9.26 28.48 -0.76
C PRO A 171 9.68 28.93 -2.16
N VAL A 172 8.86 28.64 -3.15
CA VAL A 172 8.99 29.18 -4.51
C VAL A 172 8.04 30.36 -4.64
N ALA A 173 8.55 31.56 -4.35
CA ALA A 173 7.76 32.78 -4.42
C ALA A 173 7.61 33.28 -5.87
N ASN A 174 6.44 33.83 -6.19
CA ASN A 174 6.17 34.60 -7.42
C ASN A 174 6.42 33.87 -8.75
N TYR A 175 6.34 32.53 -8.74
CA TYR A 175 6.46 31.73 -9.97
C TYR A 175 5.18 30.95 -10.26
N PHE A 176 4.61 30.29 -9.25
CA PHE A 176 3.33 29.60 -9.35
C PHE A 176 2.19 30.53 -8.89
N HIS A 177 0.97 30.25 -9.36
CA HIS A 177 -0.23 30.98 -8.94
C HIS A 177 -0.56 30.74 -7.46
N ASP A 178 -0.23 29.55 -6.96
CA ASP A 178 -0.47 29.11 -5.60
C ASP A 178 0.83 28.88 -4.81
N LYS A 179 0.68 28.56 -3.52
CA LYS A 179 1.83 28.28 -2.64
C LYS A 179 2.58 27.06 -3.16
N ALA A 180 3.89 27.23 -3.35
CA ALA A 180 4.79 26.18 -3.79
C ALA A 180 6.04 26.09 -2.91
N GLU A 181 6.55 24.88 -2.74
CA GLU A 181 7.74 24.55 -1.95
C GLU A 181 8.64 23.60 -2.74
N VAL A 182 9.95 23.84 -2.69
CA VAL A 182 10.97 22.92 -3.16
C VAL A 182 11.55 22.18 -1.96
N TYR A 183 11.69 20.87 -2.09
CA TYR A 183 12.26 19.97 -1.10
C TYR A 183 13.56 19.40 -1.65
N VAL A 184 14.65 19.48 -0.89
CA VAL A 184 15.98 19.03 -1.32
C VAL A 184 16.36 17.74 -0.61
N PHE A 185 16.82 16.76 -1.38
CA PHE A 185 17.24 15.45 -0.92
C PHE A 185 18.66 15.12 -1.38
N HIS A 186 19.40 14.36 -0.57
CA HIS A 186 20.72 13.82 -0.89
C HIS A 186 20.65 12.30 -1.03
N ASP A 187 20.97 11.81 -2.21
CA ASP A 187 21.30 10.41 -2.44
C ASP A 187 22.76 10.18 -1.99
N GLN A 188 22.93 9.62 -0.79
CA GLN A 188 24.25 9.39 -0.22
C GLN A 188 25.07 8.35 -0.99
N ALA A 189 24.42 7.45 -1.75
CA ALA A 189 25.12 6.39 -2.46
C ALA A 189 25.73 6.89 -3.78
N LYS A 190 25.02 7.79 -4.46
CA LYS A 190 25.47 8.40 -5.73
C LYS A 190 26.15 9.75 -5.53
N ASP A 191 26.10 10.28 -4.30
CA ASP A 191 26.54 11.64 -3.95
C ASP A 191 25.89 12.71 -4.84
N VAL A 192 24.59 12.56 -5.11
CA VAL A 192 23.82 13.51 -5.92
C VAL A 192 22.68 14.11 -5.14
N PHE A 193 22.30 15.32 -5.53
CA PHE A 193 21.16 16.02 -4.95
C PHE A 193 19.98 15.96 -5.91
N THR A 194 18.79 15.73 -5.37
CA THR A 194 17.55 15.79 -6.12
C THR A 194 16.57 16.73 -5.44
N THR A 195 15.62 17.22 -6.21
CA THR A 195 14.59 18.14 -5.74
C THR A 195 13.21 17.65 -6.11
N LEU A 196 12.27 17.79 -5.18
CA LEU A 196 10.84 17.61 -5.42
C LEU A 196 10.15 18.96 -5.26
N VAL A 197 9.20 19.28 -6.14
CA VAL A 197 8.43 20.52 -6.08
C VAL A 197 6.96 20.18 -5.85
N GLN A 198 6.35 20.79 -4.84
CA GLN A 198 4.90 20.72 -4.63
C GLN A 198 4.30 22.12 -4.77
N HIS A 199 3.09 22.19 -5.33
CA HIS A 199 2.27 23.40 -5.41
C HIS A 199 0.80 23.01 -5.19
N TYR A 200 -0.01 23.93 -4.69
CA TYR A 200 -1.48 23.78 -4.68
C TYR A 200 -2.08 24.05 -6.05
#